data_AF-A0A7K1SUU8-F1
#
_entry.id   AF-A0A7K1SUU8-F1
#
_cell.length_a   1.000
_cell.length_b   1.000
_cell.length_c   1.000
_cell.angle_alpha   90.00
_cell.angle_beta   90.00
_cell.angle_gamma   90.00
#
_symmetry.space_group_name_H-M   'P 1'
#
loop_
_entity.id
_entity.type
_entity.pdbx_description
1 polymer ?
#
loop_
_entity_poly.entity_id
_entity_poly.type
_entity_poly.pdbx_seq_one_letter_code
_entity_poly.pdbx_strand_id
1 'polypeptide(L)'
;MEVSEVQLFQILKERIGEEEARSLAEYVEAKIEKQFDLKKDVLATKQDIAELKIEIANVRNELKLEIADLRTELKTDLANLRTELKTDIANLRTELKTDIANSRSDVIKWMFIFLFGQLAAIYAIVEYILKK
;
A
#
# COMPACT_ATOMS: atom_id res chain seq x y z
N MET A 1 10.23 54.02 22.97
CA MET A 1 9.33 54.41 24.08
C MET A 1 7.93 54.32 23.54
N GLU A 2 7.13 53.37 24.03
CA GLU A 2 5.70 53.37 23.75
C GLU A 2 5.09 54.59 24.44
N VAL A 3 4.46 55.48 23.68
CA VAL A 3 3.69 56.59 24.21
C VAL A 3 2.33 56.01 24.59
N SER A 4 1.91 56.15 25.85
CA SER A 4 0.58 55.66 26.25
C SER A 4 -0.53 56.51 25.62
N GLU A 5 -1.72 55.96 25.45
CA GLU A 5 -2.89 56.70 24.93
C GLU A 5 -3.13 58.02 25.66
N VAL A 6 -2.99 57.99 26.99
CA VAL A 6 -3.16 59.16 27.85
C VAL A 6 -2.08 60.20 27.56
N GLN A 7 -0.83 59.78 27.31
CA GLN A 7 0.26 60.69 26.94
C GLN A 7 0.06 61.26 25.54
N LEU A 8 -0.41 60.47 24.58
CA LEU A 8 -0.71 60.91 23.22
C LEU A 8 -1.83 61.95 23.23
N PHE A 9 -2.91 61.69 23.95
CA PHE A 9 -4.03 62.64 24.11
C PHE A 9 -3.57 63.95 24.76
N GLN A 10 -2.76 63.89 25.82
CA GLN A 10 -2.27 65.09 26.50
C GLN A 10 -1.41 65.97 25.58
N ILE A 11 -0.51 65.36 24.79
CA ILE A 11 0.35 66.05 23.82
C ILE A 11 -0.49 66.70 22.70
N LEU A 12 -1.53 66.01 22.23
CA LEU A 12 -2.42 66.54 21.21
C LEU A 12 -3.27 67.68 21.77
N LYS A 13 -3.83 67.53 22.98
CA LYS A 13 -4.65 68.55 23.64
C LYS A 13 -3.90 69.87 23.81
N GLU A 14 -2.62 69.83 24.17
CA GLU A 14 -1.77 71.02 24.31
C GLU A 14 -1.49 71.75 22.98
N ARG A 15 -1.62 71.08 21.82
CA ARG A 15 -1.24 71.65 20.51
C ARG A 15 -2.39 71.97 19.57
N ILE A 16 -3.46 71.19 19.59
CA ILE A 16 -4.52 71.25 18.57
C ILE A 16 -5.92 71.48 19.15
N GLY A 17 -6.09 71.52 20.47
CA GLY A 17 -7.39 71.64 21.11
C GLY A 17 -7.95 70.30 21.59
N GLU A 18 -8.91 70.33 22.52
CA GLU A 18 -9.43 69.14 23.20
C GLU A 18 -10.33 68.28 22.28
N GLU A 19 -11.14 68.92 21.44
CA GLU A 19 -12.02 68.25 20.47
C GLU A 19 -11.20 67.53 19.39
N GLU A 20 -10.23 68.21 18.78
CA GLU A 20 -9.39 67.65 17.71
C GLU A 20 -8.45 66.56 18.24
N ALA A 21 -7.89 66.74 19.44
CA ALA A 21 -7.08 65.72 20.10
C ALA A 21 -7.87 64.44 20.38
N ARG A 22 -9.14 64.58 20.78
CA ARG A 22 -10.03 63.46 21.06
C ARG A 22 -10.36 62.67 19.81
N SER A 23 -10.72 63.35 18.72
CA SER A 23 -11.03 62.70 17.44
C SER A 23 -9.82 61.92 16.89
N LEU A 24 -8.62 62.49 16.96
CA LEU A 24 -7.42 61.79 16.49
C LEU A 24 -7.03 60.61 17.38
N ALA A 25 -7.19 60.74 18.70
CA ALA A 25 -6.95 59.62 19.63
C ALA A 25 -7.90 58.46 19.33
N GLU A 26 -9.21 58.72 19.21
CA GLU A 26 -10.22 57.72 18.87
C GLU A 26 -9.96 57.06 17.51
N TYR A 27 -9.54 57.82 16.49
CA TYR A 27 -9.19 57.26 15.18
C TYR A 27 -7.97 56.34 15.23
N VAL A 28 -6.93 56.73 15.99
CA VAL A 28 -5.71 55.93 16.15
C VAL A 28 -6.00 54.64 16.91
N GLU A 29 -6.76 54.71 18.01
CA GLU A 29 -7.20 53.55 18.80
C GLU A 29 -7.98 52.56 17.92
N ALA A 30 -9.00 53.04 17.21
CA ALA A 30 -9.79 52.22 16.29
C ALA A 30 -8.94 51.59 15.17
N LYS A 31 -7.93 52.31 14.67
CA LYS A 31 -7.02 51.78 13.64
C LYS A 31 -6.08 50.71 14.21
N ILE A 32 -5.59 50.90 15.43
CA ILE A 32 -4.71 49.93 16.13
C ILE A 32 -5.49 48.66 16.43
N GLU A 33 -6.69 48.77 16.99
CA GLU A 33 -7.56 47.63 17.30
C GLU A 33 -7.87 46.82 16.03
N LYS A 34 -8.29 47.50 14.96
CA LYS A 34 -8.52 46.84 13.67
C LYS A 34 -7.29 46.14 13.09
N GLN A 35 -6.09 46.71 13.25
CA GLN A 35 -4.84 46.08 12.81
C GLN A 35 -4.44 44.91 13.69
N PHE A 36 -4.71 44.99 14.99
CA PHE A 36 -4.44 43.93 15.95
C PHE A 36 -5.34 42.72 15.68
N ASP A 37 -6.64 42.92 15.46
CA ASP A 37 -7.58 41.87 15.09
C ASP A 37 -7.18 41.19 13.77
N LEU A 38 -6.86 41.99 12.74
CA LEU A 38 -6.39 41.44 11.46
C LEU A 38 -5.13 40.58 11.62
N LYS A 39 -4.17 41.01 12.45
CA LYS A 39 -2.97 40.21 12.73
C LYS A 39 -3.30 38.95 13.52
N LYS A 40 -4.22 39.04 14.48
CA LYS A 40 -4.65 37.90 15.29
C LYS A 40 -5.31 36.83 14.43
N ASP A 41 -6.14 37.21 13.47
CA ASP A 41 -6.84 36.29 12.57
C ASP A 41 -5.90 35.56 11.58
N VAL A 42 -4.75 36.15 11.24
CA VAL A 42 -3.76 35.54 10.34
C VAL A 42 -2.80 34.60 11.09
N LEU A 43 -2.71 34.72 12.41
CA LEU A 43 -1.80 33.92 13.21
C LEU A 43 -2.51 32.66 13.73
N ALA A 44 -1.86 31.51 13.55
CA ALA A 44 -2.30 30.27 14.18
C ALA A 44 -2.32 30.44 15.71
N THR A 45 -3.44 30.10 16.32
CA THR A 45 -3.64 30.11 17.75
C THR A 45 -3.01 28.88 18.39
N LYS A 46 -2.88 28.90 19.72
CA LYS A 46 -2.44 27.71 20.48
C LYS A 46 -3.41 26.54 20.30
N GLN A 47 -4.69 26.83 20.08
CA GLN A 47 -5.73 25.82 19.85
C GLN A 47 -5.51 25.16 18.48
N ASP A 48 -5.31 25.93 17.42
CA ASP A 48 -5.05 25.40 16.07
C ASP A 48 -3.81 24.49 16.06
N ILE A 49 -2.76 24.89 16.78
CA ILE A 49 -1.54 24.06 16.92
C ILE A 49 -1.82 22.77 17.70
N ALA A 50 -2.70 22.81 18.71
CA ALA A 50 -3.07 21.62 19.46
C ALA A 50 -3.88 20.63 18.61
N GLU A 51 -4.83 21.15 17.82
CA GLU A 51 -5.64 20.37 16.88
C GLU A 51 -4.76 19.72 15.81
N LEU A 52 -3.85 20.49 15.18
CA LEU A 52 -2.88 19.95 14.21
C LEU A 52 -1.99 18.86 14.81
N LYS A 53 -1.59 18.99 16.08
CA LYS A 53 -0.81 17.92 16.75
C LYS A 53 -1.63 16.64 16.93
N ILE A 54 -2.92 16.77 17.24
CA ILE A 54 -3.83 15.62 17.36
C ILE A 54 -4.03 14.97 15.98
N GLU A 55 -4.29 15.76 14.94
CA GLU A 55 -4.42 15.25 13.57
C GLU A 55 -3.15 14.53 13.10
N ILE A 56 -1.97 15.12 13.33
CA ILE A 56 -0.69 14.47 13.02
C ILE A 56 -0.52 13.15 13.79
N ALA A 57 -0.93 13.11 15.06
CA ALA A 57 -0.86 11.88 15.85
C ALA A 57 -1.83 10.80 15.32
N ASN A 58 -3.03 11.20 14.91
CA ASN A 58 -4.03 10.31 14.32
C ASN A 58 -3.54 9.73 13.00
N VAL A 59 -3.08 10.57 12.06
CA VAL A 59 -2.52 10.13 10.78
C VAL A 59 -1.32 9.20 10.98
N ARG A 60 -0.45 9.49 11.95
CA ARG A 60 0.67 8.59 12.29
C ARG A 60 0.21 7.22 12.80
N ASN A 61 -0.86 7.19 13.61
CA ASN A 61 -1.42 5.94 14.11
C ASN A 61 -2.11 5.14 13.00
N GLU A 62 -2.90 5.80 12.15
CA GLU A 62 -3.53 5.20 10.97
C GLU A 62 -2.50 4.56 10.06
N LEU A 63 -1.46 5.31 9.66
CA LEU A 63 -0.37 4.77 8.83
C LEU A 63 0.35 3.59 9.49
N LYS A 64 0.51 3.61 10.81
CA LYS A 64 1.14 2.50 11.54
C LYS A 64 0.27 1.23 11.51
N LEU A 65 -1.05 1.38 11.62
CA LEU A 65 -2.00 0.27 11.52
C LEU A 65 -2.03 -0.29 10.10
N GLU A 66 -2.17 0.56 9.09
CA GLU A 66 -2.15 0.15 7.68
C GLU A 66 -0.86 -0.61 7.31
N ILE A 67 0.31 -0.14 7.77
CA ILE A 67 1.58 -0.85 7.56
C ILE A 67 1.59 -2.22 8.25
N ALA A 68 0.99 -2.35 9.43
CA ALA A 68 0.92 -3.62 10.14
C ALA A 68 -0.04 -4.61 9.45
N ASP A 69 -1.16 -4.13 8.93
CA ASP A 69 -2.14 -4.91 8.19
C ASP A 69 -1.54 -5.40 6.87
N LEU A 70 -0.93 -4.51 6.08
CA LEU A 70 -0.24 -4.88 4.84
C LEU A 70 0.87 -5.91 5.06
N ARG A 71 1.64 -5.79 6.15
CA ARG A 71 2.64 -6.81 6.50
C ARG A 71 2.02 -8.17 6.80
N THR A 72 0.86 -8.19 7.44
CA THR A 72 0.14 -9.42 7.78
C THR A 72 -0.46 -10.08 6.53
N GLU A 73 -1.04 -9.27 5.65
CA GLU A 73 -1.57 -9.70 4.35
C GLU A 73 -0.47 -10.32 3.49
N LEU A 74 0.64 -9.59 3.28
CA LEU A 74 1.78 -10.09 2.49
C LEU A 74 2.38 -11.39 3.05
N LYS A 75 2.42 -11.53 4.38
CA LYS A 75 2.90 -12.77 5.03
C LYS A 75 1.95 -13.93 4.77
N THR A 76 0.64 -13.67 4.79
CA THR A 76 -0.40 -14.67 4.51
C THR A 76 -0.34 -15.10 3.05
N ASP A 77 -0.27 -14.15 2.12
CA ASP A 77 -0.17 -14.42 0.68
C ASP A 77 1.08 -15.23 0.34
N LEU A 78 2.23 -14.88 0.94
CA LEU A 78 3.46 -15.64 0.75
C LEU A 78 3.33 -17.09 1.26
N ALA A 79 2.64 -17.30 2.39
CA ALA A 79 2.40 -18.63 2.93
C ALA A 79 1.44 -19.45 2.04
N ASN A 80 0.41 -18.80 1.50
CA ASN A 80 -0.54 -19.40 0.55
C ASN A 80 0.16 -19.80 -0.74
N LEU A 81 0.88 -18.88 -1.39
CA LEU A 81 1.66 -19.15 -2.60
C LEU A 81 2.67 -20.29 -2.40
N ARG A 82 3.34 -20.33 -1.24
CA ARG A 82 4.27 -21.42 -0.92
C ARG A 82 3.56 -22.78 -0.83
N THR A 83 2.34 -22.79 -0.31
CA THR A 83 1.52 -24.01 -0.18
C THR A 83 0.98 -24.47 -1.52
N GLU A 84 0.50 -23.54 -2.35
CA GLU A 84 0.05 -23.79 -3.72
C GLU A 84 1.19 -24.39 -4.55
N LEU A 85 2.36 -23.73 -4.60
CA LEU A 85 3.51 -24.23 -5.35
C LEU A 85 3.96 -25.62 -4.89
N LYS A 86 3.91 -25.90 -3.57
CA LYS A 86 4.26 -27.23 -3.05
C LYS A 86 3.26 -28.29 -3.53
N THR A 87 1.98 -27.95 -3.54
CA THR A 87 0.90 -28.82 -4.02
C THR A 87 1.04 -29.09 -5.51
N ASP A 88 1.26 -28.05 -6.31
CA ASP A 88 1.44 -28.16 -7.76
C ASP A 88 2.66 -29.03 -8.11
N ILE A 89 3.77 -28.85 -7.41
CA ILE A 89 4.96 -29.69 -7.60
C ILE A 89 4.65 -31.16 -7.24
N ALA A 90 3.88 -31.41 -6.19
CA ALA A 90 3.51 -32.78 -5.80
C ALA A 90 2.57 -33.43 -6.83
N ASN A 91 1.63 -32.66 -7.37
CA ASN A 91 0.71 -33.10 -8.42
C ASN A 91 1.48 -33.41 -9.70
N LEU A 92 2.31 -32.49 -10.20
CA LEU A 92 3.16 -32.69 -11.38
C LEU A 92 4.08 -33.90 -11.25
N ARG A 93 4.67 -34.14 -10.06
CA ARG A 93 5.46 -35.35 -9.81
C ARG A 93 4.63 -36.63 -9.91
N THR A 94 3.39 -36.60 -9.44
CA THR A 94 2.47 -37.75 -9.47
C THR A 94 1.99 -38.03 -10.90
N GLU A 95 1.62 -36.99 -11.64
CA GLU A 95 1.26 -37.06 -13.06
C GLU A 95 2.42 -37.63 -13.87
N LEU A 96 3.63 -37.06 -13.75
CA LEU A 96 4.80 -37.55 -14.47
C LEU A 96 5.14 -39.00 -14.15
N LYS A 97 5.03 -39.41 -12.88
CA LYS A 97 5.26 -40.81 -12.48
C LYS A 97 4.22 -41.74 -13.13
N THR A 98 2.97 -41.31 -13.21
CA THR A 98 1.88 -42.05 -13.82
C THR A 98 2.09 -42.18 -15.33
N ASP A 99 2.44 -41.09 -16.01
CA ASP A 99 2.73 -41.09 -17.45
C ASP A 99 3.91 -41.98 -17.81
N ILE A 100 4.98 -41.96 -17.00
CA ILE A 100 6.12 -42.87 -17.18
C ILE A 100 5.69 -44.33 -16.99
N ALA A 101 4.87 -44.63 -15.98
CA ALA A 101 4.39 -45.99 -15.75
C ALA A 101 3.50 -46.49 -16.90
N ASN A 102 2.61 -45.63 -17.41
CA ASN A 102 1.75 -45.91 -18.55
C ASN A 102 2.59 -46.16 -19.81
N SER A 103 3.55 -45.27 -20.12
CA SER A 103 4.46 -45.42 -21.26
C SER A 103 5.26 -46.73 -21.18
N ARG A 104 5.79 -47.09 -20.00
CA ARG A 104 6.45 -48.38 -19.79
C ARG A 104 5.51 -49.56 -20.04
N SER A 105 4.27 -49.49 -19.55
CA SER A 105 3.27 -50.53 -19.78
C SER A 105 2.97 -50.70 -21.27
N ASP A 106 2.81 -49.59 -22.00
CA ASP A 106 2.51 -49.62 -23.42
C ASP A 106 3.69 -50.18 -24.24
N VAL A 107 4.94 -49.79 -23.91
CA VAL A 107 6.12 -50.40 -24.52
C VAL A 107 6.15 -51.91 -24.31
N ILE A 108 5.85 -52.38 -23.10
CA ILE A 108 5.78 -53.82 -22.80
C ILE A 108 4.68 -54.51 -23.62
N LYS A 109 3.49 -53.92 -23.71
CA LYS A 109 2.39 -54.47 -24.55
C LYS A 109 2.82 -54.60 -26.01
N TRP A 110 3.45 -53.57 -26.57
CA TRP A 110 3.95 -53.60 -27.95
C TRP A 110 5.03 -54.66 -28.16
N MET A 111 5.93 -54.86 -27.18
CA MET A 111 6.93 -55.93 -27.24
C MET A 111 6.29 -57.33 -27.32
N PHE A 112 5.21 -57.58 -26.59
CA PHE A 112 4.50 -58.86 -26.67
C PHE A 112 3.82 -59.07 -28.02
N ILE A 113 3.12 -58.05 -28.54
CA ILE A 113 2.50 -58.11 -29.87
C ILE A 113 3.55 -58.41 -30.94
N PHE A 114 4.69 -57.72 -30.86
CA PHE A 114 5.82 -57.92 -31.76
C PHE A 114 6.40 -59.33 -31.67
N LEU A 115 6.60 -59.86 -30.46
CA LEU A 115 7.12 -61.22 -30.24
C LEU A 115 6.23 -62.29 -30.90
N PHE A 116 4.91 -62.24 -30.70
CA PHE A 116 3.99 -63.18 -31.34
C PHE A 116 3.96 -63.04 -32.86
N GLY A 117 4.07 -61.80 -33.37
CA GLY A 117 4.21 -61.55 -34.81
C GLY A 117 5.45 -62.21 -35.40
N GLN A 118 6.60 -62.11 -34.73
CA GLN A 118 7.84 -62.79 -35.15
C GLN A 118 7.71 -64.32 -35.13
N LEU A 119 7.10 -64.89 -34.08
CA LEU A 119 6.90 -66.34 -33.98
C LEU A 119 6.00 -66.87 -35.12
N ALA A 120 4.91 -66.16 -35.44
CA ALA A 120 4.03 -66.52 -36.54
C ALA A 120 4.75 -66.45 -37.91
N ALA A 121 5.56 -65.40 -38.12
CA ALA A 121 6.35 -65.26 -39.34
C ALA A 121 7.40 -66.39 -39.49
N ILE A 122 8.11 -66.74 -38.41
CA ILE A 122 9.08 -67.84 -38.41
C ILE A 122 8.37 -69.17 -38.70
N TYR A 123 7.23 -69.43 -38.06
CA TYR A 123 6.44 -70.65 -38.29
C TYR A 123 6.04 -70.79 -39.77
N ALA A 124 5.53 -69.72 -40.38
CA ALA A 124 5.16 -69.72 -41.80
C ALA A 124 6.35 -69.98 -42.72
N ILE A 125 7.53 -69.42 -42.42
CA ILE A 125 8.76 -69.65 -43.20
C ILE A 125 9.18 -71.12 -43.10
N VAL A 126 9.19 -71.70 -41.89
CA VAL A 126 9.57 -73.10 -41.67
C VAL A 126 8.61 -74.04 -42.39
N GLU A 127 7.30 -73.80 -42.28
CA GLU A 127 6.27 -74.59 -42.96
C GLU A 127 6.42 -74.53 -44.48
N TYR A 128 6.71 -73.35 -45.03
CA TYR A 128 6.94 -73.16 -46.47
C TYR A 128 8.18 -73.93 -46.96
N ILE A 129 9.26 -73.93 -46.19
CA ILE A 129 10.48 -74.69 -46.53
C ILE A 129 10.24 -76.20 -46.47
N LEU A 130 9.46 -76.69 -45.49
CA LEU A 130 9.17 -78.11 -45.34
C LEU A 130 8.19 -78.68 -46.37
N LYS A 131 7.27 -77.84 -46.89
CA LYS A 131 6.28 -78.23 -47.91
C LYS A 131 6.81 -78.17 -49.35
N LYS A 132 8.04 -77.71 -49.55
CA LYS A 132 8.70 -77.61 -50.85
C LYS A 132 9.65 -78.79 -51.07
#